data_AF-A0A4Y7MG00-F1
#
_entry.id   AF-A0A4Y7MG00-F1
#
_cell.length_a   1.000
_cell.length_b   1.000
_cell.length_c   1.000
_cell.angle_alpha   90.00
_cell.angle_beta   90.00
_cell.angle_gamma   90.00
#
_symmetry.space_group_name_H-M   'P 1'
#
loop_
_entity.id
_entity.type
_entity.pdbx_description
1 polymer ?
#
loop_
_entity_poly.entity_id
_entity_poly.type
_entity_poly.pdbx_seq_one_letter_code
_entity_poly.pdbx_strand_id
1 'polypeptide(L)'
;MEQLFELRPRKDLLDPTFEGYKLSLDSLPVYKHEVPVAVEHLKPNEEQFSFQHVKTFGLHNHLIDDPWSDEIAFFISKDLQIFKINLHSLVSQSPEFKSVWQIPRYLENRDGWFNASLSFSGPELAVVSDGGGVLHIVDTGVRTPTNSHLWQAKLSSEVLGKSDPFKIMHSMLNATENKQSETLSILALKVESIDKVESQIALSVFGCSEKETPFISCLEWVQYEHVDGHWSFKQLKRLAIPHGLDYASVLSPGKALCLIAREPLGIIFDSNKDVAAPLANSEMTQYEAETKIAYTWTESPEEVTVWITFDRQTSKHDLVVKIESQALKVVYKNQTHLVGELAHPISVGSSTWTLSDGKLEVILSKIDKSLSWNHLIQSDLRGRKVLDADTAADYESPAESGGRPPVFSSEQLEECDDMPMDESCVFRFDGETNEFTHKAILSGQLLFFTQSAPGLAPAFCLRHDVDGLIWQPMGDELEQSWGCLHTAALQALGYIQASKEQRKFTVAPPNMSYVALCDAFSHVYIYRQSNCASTGVEMVHRPTGRRVCNIARQQVLNIDSSEECLGVLATNSFLLLLTSSSLFSIRVNSD
;
A
#
# COMPACT_ATOMS: atom_id res chain seq x y z
N MET A 1 2.93 -1.91 22.84
CA MET A 1 1.47 -1.99 22.55
C MET A 1 1.16 -0.79 21.69
N GLU A 2 0.63 -1.03 20.50
CA GLU A 2 0.40 0.01 19.50
C GLU A 2 -0.66 1.00 19.99
N GLN A 3 -0.41 2.30 19.84
CA GLN A 3 -1.37 3.34 20.19
C GLN A 3 -2.39 3.50 19.06
N LEU A 4 -3.64 3.16 19.36
CA LEU A 4 -4.75 3.41 18.43
C LEU A 4 -5.09 4.90 18.40
N PHE A 5 -5.22 5.46 17.20
CA PHE A 5 -5.70 6.83 17.00
C PHE A 5 -6.78 6.89 15.92
N GLU A 6 -7.48 8.01 15.86
CA GLU A 6 -8.60 8.23 14.95
C GLU A 6 -8.31 9.44 14.05
N LEU A 7 -8.60 9.30 12.76
CA LEU A 7 -8.56 10.40 11.81
C LEU A 7 -9.80 11.28 12.01
N ARG A 8 -9.63 12.45 12.62
CA ARG A 8 -10.74 13.36 12.96
C ARG A 8 -10.90 14.51 11.97
N PRO A 9 -11.98 14.54 11.17
CA PRO A 9 -12.19 15.60 10.20
C PRO A 9 -12.33 16.97 10.88
N ARG A 10 -11.52 17.91 10.41
CA ARG A 10 -11.70 19.34 10.70
C ARG A 10 -12.99 19.88 10.06
N LYS A 11 -13.98 20.18 10.90
CA LYS A 11 -15.32 20.65 10.47
C LYS A 11 -15.30 21.98 9.73
N ASP A 12 -14.29 22.81 9.98
CA ASP A 12 -14.11 24.11 9.34
C ASP A 12 -13.73 24.01 7.86
N LEU A 13 -13.23 22.85 7.42
CA LEU A 13 -12.87 22.59 6.02
C LEU A 13 -14.01 21.94 5.21
N LEU A 14 -15.05 21.44 5.88
CA LEU A 14 -16.18 20.79 5.23
C LEU A 14 -17.23 21.83 4.82
N ASP A 15 -17.85 21.63 3.65
CA ASP A 15 -18.95 22.47 3.18
C ASP A 15 -20.26 21.66 3.12
N PRO A 16 -21.07 21.66 4.20
CA PRO A 16 -22.35 20.95 4.22
C PRO A 16 -23.40 21.60 3.31
N THR A 17 -23.13 22.79 2.76
CA THR A 17 -24.03 23.52 1.87
C THR A 17 -23.67 23.34 0.40
N PHE A 18 -22.71 22.47 0.09
CA PHE A 18 -22.28 22.21 -1.27
C PHE A 18 -23.39 21.55 -2.11
N GLU A 19 -23.92 22.28 -3.09
CA GLU A 19 -25.03 21.82 -3.95
C GLU A 19 -24.57 21.04 -5.20
N GLY A 20 -23.26 20.86 -5.40
CA GLY A 20 -22.69 20.13 -6.54
C GLY A 20 -22.02 21.02 -7.60
N TYR A 21 -21.28 20.37 -8.50
CA TYR A 21 -20.61 21.03 -9.62
C TYR A 21 -21.57 21.34 -10.77
N LYS A 22 -21.38 22.49 -11.42
CA LYS A 22 -22.08 22.85 -12.67
C LYS A 22 -21.18 22.61 -13.87
N LEU A 23 -21.72 21.95 -14.89
CA LEU A 23 -20.99 21.74 -16.15
C LEU A 23 -20.68 23.09 -16.80
N SER A 24 -19.40 23.35 -17.05
CA SER A 24 -18.92 24.47 -17.83
C SER A 24 -18.56 23.97 -19.24
N LEU A 25 -19.02 24.71 -20.25
CA LEU A 25 -18.70 24.49 -21.65
C LEU A 25 -17.50 25.36 -22.11
N ASP A 26 -16.85 26.05 -21.18
CA ASP A 26 -15.69 26.90 -21.47
C ASP A 26 -14.53 26.01 -21.91
N SER A 27 -13.99 26.27 -23.10
CA SER A 27 -12.83 25.54 -23.61
C SER A 27 -11.58 25.90 -22.81
N LEU A 28 -10.87 24.91 -22.28
CA LEU A 28 -9.53 25.12 -21.76
C LEU A 28 -8.50 25.07 -22.90
N PRO A 29 -7.45 25.91 -22.89
CA PRO A 29 -6.35 25.79 -23.83
C PRO A 29 -5.65 24.43 -23.65
N VAL A 30 -5.62 23.63 -24.71
CA VAL A 30 -4.93 22.34 -24.76
C VAL A 30 -3.82 22.41 -25.81
N TYR A 31 -2.60 22.08 -25.41
CA TYR A 31 -1.42 22.05 -26.26
C TYR A 31 -0.92 20.62 -26.36
N LYS A 32 -0.75 20.11 -27.58
CA LYS A 32 -0.20 18.78 -27.85
C LYS A 32 1.23 18.91 -28.35
N HIS A 33 2.14 18.18 -27.73
CA HIS A 33 3.57 18.16 -28.05
C HIS A 33 4.04 16.74 -28.29
N GLU A 34 4.87 16.50 -29.30
CA GLU A 34 5.55 15.22 -29.46
C GLU A 34 6.73 15.15 -28.49
N VAL A 35 6.87 14.03 -27.78
CA VAL A 35 8.03 13.83 -26.89
C VAL A 35 9.27 13.48 -27.72
N PRO A 36 10.49 13.94 -27.35
CA PRO A 36 11.69 13.68 -28.13
C PRO A 36 12.02 12.19 -28.30
N VAL A 37 11.78 11.42 -27.24
CA VAL A 37 11.94 9.96 -27.23
C VAL A 37 10.72 9.37 -26.53
N ALA A 38 10.13 8.36 -27.16
CA ALA A 38 8.94 7.70 -26.64
C ALA A 38 9.16 7.13 -25.24
N VAL A 39 8.10 7.17 -24.43
CA VAL A 39 8.03 6.57 -23.10
C VAL A 39 7.53 5.14 -23.24
N GLU A 40 8.21 4.22 -22.56
CA GLU A 40 7.85 2.80 -22.57
C GLU A 40 7.20 2.43 -21.24
N HIS A 41 6.04 1.80 -21.35
CA HIS A 41 5.37 1.17 -20.23
C HIS A 41 5.69 -0.32 -20.25
N LEU A 42 6.55 -0.76 -19.34
CA LEU A 42 6.82 -2.17 -19.13
C LEU A 42 5.58 -2.87 -18.58
N LYS A 43 5.43 -4.13 -18.94
CA LYS A 43 4.32 -5.00 -18.51
C LYS A 43 4.86 -6.17 -17.71
N PRO A 44 4.06 -6.75 -16.81
CA PRO A 44 4.45 -7.97 -16.11
C PRO A 44 4.76 -9.09 -17.12
N ASN A 45 5.78 -9.89 -16.84
CA ASN A 45 6.09 -11.09 -17.63
C ASN A 45 5.27 -12.31 -17.17
N GLU A 46 5.53 -13.48 -17.75
CA GLU A 46 4.80 -14.73 -17.45
C GLU A 46 4.96 -15.19 -15.99
N GLU A 47 6.03 -14.78 -15.31
CA GLU A 47 6.29 -15.10 -13.90
C GLU A 47 5.68 -14.07 -12.92
N GLN A 48 5.22 -12.92 -13.43
CA GLN A 48 4.72 -11.78 -12.65
C GLN A 48 3.19 -11.65 -12.73
N PHE A 49 2.46 -12.67 -12.31
CA PHE A 49 1.01 -12.77 -12.52
C PHE A 49 0.16 -12.44 -11.28
N SER A 50 0.73 -11.74 -10.29
CA SER A 50 -0.01 -11.38 -9.06
C SER A 50 -0.77 -10.06 -9.18
N PHE A 51 -1.81 -9.87 -8.36
CA PHE A 51 -2.51 -8.59 -8.23
C PHE A 51 -1.55 -7.43 -7.89
N GLN A 52 -0.55 -7.68 -7.04
CA GLN A 52 0.45 -6.66 -6.67
C GLN A 52 1.34 -6.26 -7.85
N HIS A 53 1.68 -7.19 -8.75
CA HIS A 53 2.38 -6.87 -9.99
C HIS A 53 1.48 -6.00 -10.88
N VAL A 54 0.27 -6.46 -11.19
CA VAL A 54 -0.67 -5.71 -12.05
C VAL A 54 -0.91 -4.30 -11.53
N LYS A 55 -1.09 -4.15 -10.21
CA LYS A 55 -1.24 -2.84 -9.55
C LYS A 55 0.02 -1.97 -9.70
N THR A 56 1.20 -2.52 -9.44
CA THR A 56 2.47 -1.78 -9.48
C THR A 56 2.82 -1.30 -10.89
N PHE A 57 2.61 -2.15 -11.91
CA PHE A 57 2.82 -1.80 -13.31
C PHE A 57 1.72 -0.85 -13.80
N GLY A 58 0.45 -1.20 -13.62
CA GLY A 58 -0.70 -0.47 -14.15
C GLY A 58 -0.86 0.96 -13.59
N LEU A 59 -0.49 1.18 -12.32
CA LEU A 59 -0.56 2.49 -11.65
C LEU A 59 0.78 3.24 -11.62
N HIS A 60 1.77 2.81 -12.41
CA HIS A 60 3.03 3.56 -12.53
C HIS A 60 2.79 4.88 -13.28
N ASN A 61 3.03 6.00 -12.60
CA ASN A 61 2.97 7.34 -13.19
C ASN A 61 4.33 7.70 -13.80
N HIS A 62 4.39 7.82 -15.13
CA HIS A 62 5.61 8.16 -15.85
C HIS A 62 5.94 9.66 -15.84
N LEU A 63 5.05 10.50 -15.32
CA LEU A 63 5.34 11.92 -15.03
C LEU A 63 5.75 12.07 -13.56
N ILE A 64 6.90 12.70 -13.35
CA ILE A 64 7.45 13.01 -12.03
C ILE A 64 7.50 14.53 -11.87
N ASP A 65 7.03 15.03 -10.73
CA ASP A 65 7.11 16.44 -10.37
C ASP A 65 8.31 16.75 -9.47
N ASP A 66 8.63 18.03 -9.35
CA ASP A 66 9.64 18.53 -8.42
C ASP A 66 8.97 19.20 -7.22
N PRO A 67 9.08 18.66 -5.99
CA PRO A 67 8.48 19.28 -4.81
C PRO A 67 8.95 20.72 -4.55
N TRP A 68 10.11 21.12 -5.09
CA TRP A 68 10.68 22.45 -4.90
C TRP A 68 10.33 23.45 -6.02
N SER A 69 9.73 23.01 -7.13
CA SER A 69 9.40 23.87 -8.26
C SER A 69 8.16 23.39 -9.00
N ASP A 70 7.14 24.25 -9.10
CA ASP A 70 5.91 23.99 -9.85
C ASP A 70 6.01 24.36 -11.34
N GLU A 71 7.20 24.76 -11.80
CA GLU A 71 7.47 25.22 -13.18
C GLU A 71 8.17 24.16 -14.03
N ILE A 72 8.55 23.02 -13.44
CA ILE A 72 9.25 21.94 -14.12
C ILE A 72 8.62 20.59 -13.82
N ALA A 73 8.76 19.66 -14.77
CA ALA A 73 8.36 18.26 -14.62
C ALA A 73 9.39 17.36 -15.31
N PHE A 74 9.32 16.06 -15.04
CA PHE A 74 10.26 15.08 -15.55
C PHE A 74 9.55 13.84 -16.06
N PHE A 75 10.17 13.16 -17.03
CA PHE A 75 9.80 11.81 -17.42
C PHE A 75 11.05 11.01 -17.81
N ILE A 76 10.91 9.70 -17.81
CA ILE A 76 11.96 8.77 -18.24
C ILE A 76 11.54 8.15 -19.56
N SER A 77 12.38 8.27 -20.59
CA SER A 77 12.12 7.70 -21.91
C SER A 77 12.49 6.21 -21.96
N LYS A 78 12.07 5.53 -23.04
CA LYS A 78 12.34 4.10 -23.26
C LYS A 78 13.82 3.73 -23.30
N ASP A 79 14.68 4.66 -23.67
CA ASP A 79 16.14 4.50 -23.69
C ASP A 79 16.81 4.90 -22.37
N LEU A 80 16.01 5.09 -21.30
CA LEU A 80 16.44 5.44 -19.95
C LEU A 80 17.11 6.82 -19.86
N GLN A 81 16.68 7.78 -20.68
CA GLN A 81 17.03 9.19 -20.51
C GLN A 81 16.01 9.90 -19.64
N ILE A 82 16.50 10.73 -18.73
CA ILE A 82 15.65 11.61 -17.93
C ILE A 82 15.53 12.93 -18.67
N PHE A 83 14.30 13.29 -19.03
CA PHE A 83 13.99 14.57 -19.66
C PHE A 83 13.37 15.52 -18.64
N LYS A 84 13.90 16.74 -18.59
CA LYS A 84 13.29 17.88 -17.92
C LYS A 84 12.37 18.62 -18.89
N ILE A 85 11.17 18.95 -18.43
CA ILE A 85 10.16 19.74 -19.12
C ILE A 85 10.06 21.10 -18.43
N ASN A 86 10.17 22.19 -19.20
CA ASN A 86 9.84 23.53 -18.72
C ASN A 86 8.36 23.82 -18.99
N LEU A 87 7.52 23.94 -17.96
CA LEU A 87 6.07 24.00 -18.12
C LEU A 87 5.60 25.28 -18.81
N HIS A 88 6.28 26.41 -18.59
CA HIS A 88 5.95 27.67 -19.26
C HIS A 88 6.19 27.60 -20.78
N SER A 89 7.16 26.79 -21.21
CA SER A 89 7.45 26.59 -22.64
C SER A 89 6.34 25.83 -23.38
N LEU A 90 5.49 25.08 -22.67
CA LEU A 90 4.45 24.23 -23.26
C LEU A 90 3.29 25.03 -23.88
N VAL A 91 3.18 26.32 -23.57
CA VAL A 91 2.21 27.23 -24.22
C VAL A 91 2.71 27.66 -25.61
N SER A 92 4.00 27.50 -25.88
CA SER A 92 4.61 27.83 -27.17
C SER A 92 4.54 26.68 -28.16
N GLN A 93 4.81 26.95 -29.44
CA GLN A 93 4.93 25.90 -30.47
C GLN A 93 6.24 25.11 -30.37
N SER A 94 7.18 25.55 -29.54
CA SER A 94 8.50 24.94 -29.37
C SER A 94 8.72 24.57 -27.90
N PRO A 95 8.14 23.46 -27.43
CA PRO A 95 8.31 23.00 -26.06
C PRO A 95 9.79 22.69 -25.77
N GLU A 96 10.26 23.08 -24.59
CA GLU A 96 11.63 22.81 -24.15
C GLU A 96 11.69 21.49 -23.39
N PHE A 97 12.13 20.45 -24.12
CA PHE A 97 12.52 19.17 -23.55
C PHE A 97 14.04 19.08 -23.50
N LYS A 98 14.61 18.85 -22.31
CA LYS A 98 16.06 18.73 -22.16
C LYS A 98 16.44 17.44 -21.44
N SER A 99 17.25 16.62 -22.11
CA SER A 99 17.90 15.48 -21.46
C SER A 99 18.88 15.98 -20.40
N VAL A 100 18.65 15.61 -19.16
CA VAL A 100 19.47 16.01 -18.00
C VAL A 100 20.42 14.91 -17.56
N TRP A 101 20.04 13.64 -17.81
CA TRP A 101 20.85 12.49 -17.44
C TRP A 101 20.47 11.24 -18.23
N GLN A 102 21.42 10.33 -18.41
CA GLN A 102 21.24 9.02 -19.01
C GLN A 102 21.51 7.98 -17.93
N ILE A 103 20.50 7.18 -17.59
CA ILE A 103 20.67 6.07 -16.65
C ILE A 103 21.55 5.02 -17.35
N PRO A 104 22.63 4.54 -16.70
CA PRO A 104 23.48 3.49 -17.26
C PRO A 104 22.67 2.22 -17.54
N ARG A 105 22.82 1.67 -18.75
CA ARG A 105 22.18 0.41 -19.14
C ARG A 105 23.20 -0.73 -19.10
N TYR A 106 23.02 -1.66 -18.18
CA TYR A 106 23.91 -2.81 -18.03
C TYR A 106 23.43 -4.06 -18.79
N LEU A 107 22.12 -4.18 -19.02
CA LEU A 107 21.50 -5.32 -19.69
C LEU A 107 20.61 -4.86 -20.85
N GLU A 108 20.62 -5.62 -21.95
CA GLU A 108 19.75 -5.35 -23.09
C GLU A 108 18.32 -5.87 -22.86
N ASN A 109 18.16 -7.03 -22.21
CA ASN A 109 16.85 -7.57 -21.89
C ASN A 109 16.31 -6.96 -20.59
N ARG A 110 15.08 -6.43 -20.64
CA ARG A 110 14.33 -5.84 -19.51
C ARG A 110 13.11 -6.67 -19.12
N ASP A 111 13.10 -7.93 -19.52
CA ASP A 111 12.04 -8.85 -19.14
C ASP A 111 12.00 -9.03 -17.61
N GLY A 112 10.80 -8.91 -17.03
CA GLY A 112 10.57 -8.93 -15.59
C GLY A 112 10.99 -7.67 -14.81
N TRP A 113 11.54 -6.63 -15.48
CA TRP A 113 11.92 -5.38 -14.80
C TRP A 113 10.69 -4.53 -14.44
N PHE A 114 10.79 -3.78 -13.36
CA PHE A 114 9.84 -2.69 -13.11
C PHE A 114 10.14 -1.49 -14.02
N ASN A 115 9.17 -0.61 -14.19
CA ASN A 115 9.40 0.69 -14.82
C ASN A 115 10.45 1.47 -14.01
N ALA A 116 11.37 2.14 -14.70
CA ALA A 116 12.35 3.02 -14.08
C ALA A 116 11.64 4.09 -13.23
N SER A 117 12.23 4.45 -12.10
CA SER A 117 11.60 5.38 -11.15
C SER A 117 12.57 6.45 -10.69
N LEU A 118 12.04 7.64 -10.42
CA LEU A 118 12.77 8.83 -10.00
C LEU A 118 12.05 9.42 -8.79
N SER A 119 12.81 9.77 -7.76
CA SER A 119 12.31 10.49 -6.58
C SER A 119 13.29 11.59 -6.19
N PHE A 120 12.79 12.80 -5.99
CA PHE A 120 13.61 13.93 -5.53
C PHE A 120 13.67 13.96 -4.01
N SER A 121 14.85 13.64 -3.46
CA SER A 121 15.05 13.57 -2.01
C SER A 121 15.44 14.91 -1.39
N GLY A 122 15.95 15.85 -2.21
CA GLY A 122 16.40 17.18 -1.80
C GLY A 122 16.36 18.19 -2.96
N PRO A 123 16.64 19.48 -2.71
CA PRO A 123 16.64 20.53 -3.74
C PRO A 123 17.71 20.33 -4.82
N GLU A 124 18.77 19.57 -4.50
CA GLU A 124 19.90 19.28 -5.40
C GLU A 124 20.18 17.78 -5.56
N LEU A 125 19.32 16.92 -5.00
CA LEU A 125 19.55 15.48 -4.93
C LEU A 125 18.34 14.70 -5.45
N ALA A 126 18.61 13.70 -6.27
CA ALA A 126 17.64 12.75 -6.76
C ALA A 126 18.11 11.31 -6.55
N VAL A 127 17.15 10.41 -6.39
CA VAL A 127 17.38 8.97 -6.36
C VAL A 127 16.66 8.36 -7.56
N VAL A 128 17.39 7.55 -8.32
CA VAL A 128 16.91 6.94 -9.55
C VAL A 128 17.11 5.44 -9.50
N SER A 129 16.13 4.69 -9.99
CA SER A 129 16.25 3.25 -10.25
C SER A 129 16.00 2.97 -11.72
N ASP A 130 16.80 2.08 -12.29
CA ASP A 130 16.60 1.54 -13.64
C ASP A 130 15.44 0.54 -13.71
N GLY A 131 14.88 0.14 -12.56
CA GLY A 131 13.82 -0.85 -12.43
C GLY A 131 14.30 -2.31 -12.48
N GLY A 132 15.60 -2.53 -12.75
CA GLY A 132 16.23 -3.84 -12.87
C GLY A 132 17.09 -4.26 -11.69
N GLY A 133 17.28 -3.38 -10.71
CA GLY A 133 17.99 -3.67 -9.45
C GLY A 133 19.14 -2.70 -9.13
N VAL A 134 19.35 -1.66 -9.93
CA VAL A 134 20.39 -0.66 -9.67
C VAL A 134 19.78 0.62 -9.10
N LEU A 135 20.31 1.06 -7.96
CA LEU A 135 19.97 2.32 -7.32
C LEU A 135 21.07 3.36 -7.56
N HIS A 136 20.69 4.55 -8.00
CA HIS A 136 21.59 5.67 -8.25
C HIS A 136 21.26 6.86 -7.35
N ILE A 137 22.26 7.40 -6.67
CA ILE A 137 22.19 8.71 -6.00
C ILE A 137 22.81 9.73 -6.96
N VAL A 138 22.00 10.69 -7.38
CA VAL A 138 22.31 11.62 -8.45
C VAL A 138 22.26 13.06 -7.93
N ASP A 139 23.35 13.78 -8.12
CA ASP A 139 23.44 15.21 -7.90
C ASP A 139 22.83 15.93 -9.10
N THR A 140 21.76 16.65 -8.85
CA THR A 140 21.01 17.38 -9.88
C THR A 140 21.47 18.83 -10.02
N GLY A 141 22.23 19.34 -9.03
CA GLY A 141 22.32 20.77 -8.75
C GLY A 141 20.94 21.41 -8.52
N VAL A 142 20.91 22.74 -8.36
CA VAL A 142 19.65 23.49 -8.17
C VAL A 142 18.78 23.36 -9.42
N ARG A 143 17.63 22.72 -9.30
CA ARG A 143 16.69 22.53 -10.40
C ARG A 143 15.85 23.80 -10.57
N THR A 144 15.99 24.44 -11.73
CA THR A 144 15.15 25.56 -12.14
C THR A 144 14.79 25.40 -13.62
N PRO A 145 13.80 26.15 -14.15
CA PRO A 145 13.48 26.09 -15.57
C PRO A 145 14.68 26.45 -16.45
N THR A 146 15.41 27.51 -16.08
CA THR A 146 16.57 28.02 -16.83
C THR A 146 17.82 27.17 -16.61
N ASN A 147 18.01 26.64 -15.40
CA ASN A 147 19.20 25.86 -15.08
C ASN A 147 19.14 24.49 -15.74
N SER A 148 20.18 24.17 -16.50
CA SER A 148 20.19 22.99 -17.33
C SER A 148 21.51 22.24 -17.28
N HIS A 149 22.09 22.15 -16.08
CA HIS A 149 23.25 21.32 -15.81
C HIS A 149 22.92 19.84 -16.04
N LEU A 150 23.90 19.12 -16.59
CA LEU A 150 23.83 17.67 -16.68
C LEU A 150 24.04 17.10 -15.27
N TRP A 151 23.18 16.17 -14.89
CA TRP A 151 23.26 15.54 -13.58
C TRP A 151 24.43 14.56 -13.53
N GLN A 152 24.90 14.30 -12.32
CA GLN A 152 26.04 13.42 -12.07
C GLN A 152 25.69 12.37 -11.02
N ALA A 153 25.86 11.10 -11.37
CA ALA A 153 25.77 10.02 -10.39
C ALA A 153 26.93 10.12 -9.41
N LYS A 154 26.61 10.28 -8.12
CA LYS A 154 27.60 10.24 -7.02
C LYS A 154 27.82 8.83 -6.52
N LEU A 155 26.78 8.01 -6.55
CA LEU A 155 26.83 6.62 -6.13
C LEU A 155 25.89 5.79 -6.99
N SER A 156 26.33 4.58 -7.34
CA SER A 156 25.51 3.54 -7.98
C SER A 156 25.68 2.27 -7.16
N SER A 157 24.58 1.62 -6.82
CA SER A 157 24.57 0.56 -5.82
C SER A 157 23.57 -0.53 -6.17
N GLU A 158 24.00 -1.78 -5.97
CA GLU A 158 23.18 -3.00 -6.09
C GLU A 158 22.89 -3.58 -4.69
N VAL A 159 22.90 -2.75 -3.64
CA VAL A 159 22.69 -3.19 -2.24
C VAL A 159 21.32 -3.85 -2.03
N LEU A 160 20.35 -3.54 -2.89
CA LEU A 160 19.02 -4.15 -2.87
C LEU A 160 18.97 -5.47 -3.64
N GLY A 161 20.07 -6.21 -3.74
CA GLY A 161 20.10 -7.48 -4.45
C GLY A 161 20.42 -7.29 -5.93
N LYS A 162 21.35 -8.11 -6.40
CA LYS A 162 21.85 -8.03 -7.78
C LYS A 162 20.82 -8.62 -8.72
N SER A 163 20.35 -7.81 -9.67
CA SER A 163 19.30 -8.18 -10.63
C SER A 163 17.94 -8.46 -9.99
N ASP A 164 17.67 -7.89 -8.80
CA ASP A 164 16.35 -7.95 -8.16
C ASP A 164 15.55 -6.68 -8.48
N PRO A 165 14.49 -6.75 -9.33
CA PRO A 165 13.72 -5.60 -9.73
C PRO A 165 13.00 -4.92 -8.55
N PHE A 166 13.03 -3.59 -8.50
CA PHE A 166 12.28 -2.81 -7.50
C PHE A 166 11.80 -1.46 -8.06
N LYS A 167 10.82 -0.86 -7.39
CA LYS A 167 10.31 0.49 -7.65
C LYS A 167 10.59 1.40 -6.46
N ILE A 168 11.07 2.62 -6.69
CA ILE A 168 11.18 3.63 -5.63
C ILE A 168 9.78 4.14 -5.29
N MET A 169 9.42 4.08 -4.00
CA MET A 169 8.15 4.60 -3.48
C MET A 169 8.30 6.02 -2.97
N HIS A 170 9.36 6.30 -2.21
CA HIS A 170 9.62 7.61 -1.62
C HIS A 170 11.09 7.75 -1.23
N SER A 171 11.60 8.98 -1.22
CA SER A 171 12.95 9.27 -0.72
C SER A 171 12.98 10.62 -0.01
N MET A 172 13.85 10.75 0.99
CA MET A 172 13.93 11.97 1.79
C MET A 172 15.34 12.18 2.33
N LEU A 173 15.87 13.37 2.11
CA LEU A 173 17.12 13.83 2.71
C LEU A 173 16.83 14.46 4.07
N ASN A 174 17.46 13.94 5.11
CA ASN A 174 17.33 14.43 6.47
C ASN A 174 18.69 14.94 6.99
N ALA A 175 18.71 16.15 7.53
CA ALA A 175 19.90 16.67 8.21
C ALA A 175 19.90 16.19 9.66
N THR A 176 21.03 15.68 10.15
CA THR A 176 21.16 15.35 11.58
C THR A 176 21.15 16.62 12.44
N GLU A 177 20.74 16.50 13.71
CA GLU A 177 20.62 17.62 14.66
C GLU A 177 21.90 18.46 14.80
N ASN A 178 23.07 17.86 14.56
CA ASN A 178 24.37 18.55 14.60
C ASN A 178 24.80 19.20 13.28
N LYS A 179 24.01 19.09 12.20
CA LYS A 179 24.33 19.54 10.81
C LYS A 179 25.68 19.04 10.26
N GLN A 180 26.29 18.04 10.89
CA GLN A 180 27.60 17.50 10.50
C GLN A 180 27.48 16.35 9.50
N SER A 181 26.35 15.65 9.46
CA SER A 181 26.07 14.60 8.48
C SER A 181 24.64 14.65 7.98
N GLU A 182 24.45 14.34 6.71
CA GLU A 182 23.14 14.21 6.07
C GLU A 182 22.83 12.71 5.92
N THR A 183 21.61 12.31 6.23
CA THR A 183 21.14 10.94 6.03
C THR A 183 20.05 10.93 4.97
N LEU A 184 20.27 10.16 3.91
CA LEU A 184 19.32 9.92 2.85
C LEU A 184 18.56 8.63 3.13
N SER A 185 17.24 8.72 3.30
CA SER A 185 16.34 7.57 3.45
C SER A 185 15.62 7.30 2.13
N ILE A 186 15.61 6.04 1.68
CA ILE A 186 14.99 5.60 0.44
C ILE A 186 14.11 4.40 0.73
N LEU A 187 12.88 4.44 0.21
CA LEU A 187 11.92 3.34 0.29
C LEU A 187 11.77 2.70 -1.10
N ALA A 188 12.11 1.43 -1.19
CA ALA A 188 12.01 0.62 -2.39
C ALA A 188 10.98 -0.51 -2.19
N LEU A 189 10.06 -0.65 -3.12
CA LEU A 189 9.05 -1.71 -3.14
C LEU A 189 9.50 -2.83 -4.08
N LYS A 190 9.46 -4.05 -3.56
CA LYS A 190 9.62 -5.30 -4.30
C LYS A 190 8.36 -6.13 -4.21
N VAL A 191 8.12 -6.94 -5.23
CA VAL A 191 7.09 -7.99 -5.22
C VAL A 191 7.79 -9.31 -5.47
N GLU A 192 7.73 -10.21 -4.50
CA GLU A 192 8.50 -11.45 -4.49
C GLU A 192 7.59 -12.65 -4.25
N SER A 193 7.96 -13.80 -4.79
CA SER A 193 7.30 -15.07 -4.49
C SER A 193 7.50 -15.39 -3.01
N ILE A 194 6.44 -15.89 -2.39
CA ILE A 194 6.44 -16.26 -0.98
C ILE A 194 7.54 -17.28 -0.65
N ASP A 195 7.81 -18.25 -1.52
CA ASP A 195 8.85 -19.29 -1.35
C ASP A 195 10.23 -18.66 -1.12
N LYS A 196 10.55 -17.59 -1.88
CA LYS A 196 11.83 -16.89 -1.76
C LYS A 196 11.98 -16.23 -0.39
N VAL A 197 10.90 -15.70 0.17
CA VAL A 197 10.93 -15.00 1.46
C VAL A 197 10.77 -15.98 2.63
N GLU A 198 9.97 -17.03 2.46
CA GLU A 198 9.80 -18.11 3.45
C GLU A 198 11.10 -18.88 3.67
N SER A 199 11.90 -19.07 2.61
CA SER A 199 13.25 -19.64 2.72
C SER A 199 14.20 -18.83 3.62
N GLN A 200 13.89 -17.55 3.85
CA GLN A 200 14.69 -16.65 4.68
C GLN A 200 14.11 -16.60 6.10
N ILE A 201 12.77 -16.53 6.23
CA ILE A 201 12.06 -16.23 7.48
C ILE A 201 10.72 -16.97 7.52
N ALA A 202 10.33 -17.49 8.69
CA ALA A 202 9.04 -18.17 8.87
C ALA A 202 7.85 -17.21 8.66
N LEU A 203 7.33 -17.15 7.43
CA LEU A 203 6.18 -16.31 7.07
C LEU A 203 4.83 -16.84 7.57
N SER A 204 4.79 -18.06 8.11
CA SER A 204 3.65 -18.59 8.84
C SER A 204 3.23 -17.72 10.03
N VAL A 205 4.15 -16.93 10.59
CA VAL A 205 3.87 -15.91 11.61
C VAL A 205 2.92 -14.82 11.10
N PHE A 206 2.96 -14.53 9.79
CA PHE A 206 2.07 -13.60 9.11
C PHE A 206 0.83 -14.29 8.53
N GLY A 207 0.52 -15.53 8.92
CA GLY A 207 -0.67 -16.26 8.45
C GLY A 207 -0.73 -16.49 6.93
N CYS A 208 0.42 -16.38 6.25
CA CYS A 208 0.50 -16.50 4.80
C CYS A 208 0.54 -17.97 4.37
N SER A 209 -0.04 -18.26 3.21
CA SER A 209 0.08 -19.57 2.57
C SER A 209 0.31 -19.40 1.07
N GLU A 210 1.12 -20.27 0.47
CA GLU A 210 1.37 -20.29 -0.98
C GLU A 210 0.09 -20.31 -1.82
N LYS A 211 -0.96 -20.96 -1.31
CA LYS A 211 -2.24 -21.10 -2.02
C LYS A 211 -3.04 -19.80 -2.09
N GLU A 212 -2.93 -18.95 -1.07
CA GLU A 212 -3.72 -17.71 -0.96
C GLU A 212 -2.90 -16.48 -1.36
N THR A 213 -1.61 -16.44 -0.98
CA THR A 213 -0.71 -15.31 -1.20
C THR A 213 0.62 -15.76 -1.82
N PRO A 214 0.63 -16.24 -3.09
CA PRO A 214 1.84 -16.74 -3.76
C PRO A 214 2.91 -15.65 -3.95
N PHE A 215 2.52 -14.38 -3.90
CA PHE A 215 3.44 -13.24 -3.96
C PHE A 215 3.12 -12.25 -2.85
N ILE A 216 4.17 -11.67 -2.28
CA ILE A 216 4.07 -10.68 -1.20
C ILE A 216 4.81 -9.40 -1.59
N SER A 217 4.37 -8.28 -1.03
CA SER A 217 5.10 -7.02 -1.15
C SER A 217 6.16 -6.92 -0.06
N CYS A 218 7.39 -6.57 -0.43
CA CYS A 218 8.47 -6.28 0.50
C CYS A 218 8.88 -4.82 0.35
N LEU A 219 8.83 -4.08 1.46
CA LEU A 219 9.31 -2.71 1.53
C LEU A 219 10.73 -2.69 2.10
N GLU A 220 11.68 -2.25 1.31
CA GLU A 220 13.06 -2.05 1.72
C GLU A 220 13.31 -0.58 2.05
N TRP A 221 13.74 -0.34 3.28
CA TRP A 221 14.15 0.97 3.76
C TRP A 221 15.67 1.02 3.83
N VAL A 222 16.26 1.70 2.86
CA VAL A 222 17.71 1.90 2.74
C VAL A 222 18.08 3.27 3.26
N GLN A 223 19.16 3.35 4.02
CA GLN A 223 19.74 4.59 4.48
C GLN A 223 21.18 4.72 4.01
N TYR A 224 21.50 5.91 3.49
CA TYR A 224 22.86 6.33 3.17
C TYR A 224 23.22 7.53 4.04
N GLU A 225 24.49 7.63 4.41
CA GLU A 225 25.03 8.81 5.08
C GLU A 225 25.99 9.54 4.15
N HIS A 226 25.99 10.86 4.25
CA HIS A 226 26.94 11.73 3.57
C HIS A 226 28.05 12.09 4.56
N VAL A 227 29.24 11.51 4.36
CA VAL A 227 30.43 11.72 5.19
C VAL A 227 31.60 12.10 4.29
N ASP A 228 32.29 13.19 4.63
CA ASP A 228 33.47 13.68 3.90
C ASP A 228 33.27 13.84 2.38
N GLY A 229 32.07 14.31 1.96
CA GLY A 229 31.74 14.56 0.56
C GLY A 229 31.39 13.32 -0.26
N HIS A 230 31.23 12.16 0.39
CA HIS A 230 30.89 10.90 -0.25
C HIS A 230 29.68 10.25 0.42
N TRP A 231 28.89 9.54 -0.38
CA TRP A 231 27.78 8.74 0.12
C TRP A 231 28.26 7.35 0.50
N SER A 232 27.97 6.91 1.73
CA SER A 232 28.21 5.55 2.21
C SER A 232 26.91 4.88 2.65
N PHE A 233 26.82 3.57 2.46
CA PHE A 233 25.71 2.78 2.96
C PHE A 233 25.72 2.76 4.49
N LYS A 234 24.57 3.01 5.11
CA LYS A 234 24.40 3.07 6.57
C LYS A 234 23.57 1.91 7.12
N GLN A 235 22.40 1.66 6.55
CA GLN A 235 21.46 0.67 7.08
C GLN A 235 20.48 0.18 6.01
N LEU A 236 20.06 -1.07 6.13
CA LEU A 236 18.97 -1.65 5.36
C LEU A 236 17.99 -2.34 6.31
N LYS A 237 16.70 -2.04 6.13
CA LYS A 237 15.60 -2.77 6.77
C LYS A 237 14.63 -3.27 5.73
N ARG A 238 13.96 -4.38 6.04
CA ARG A 238 12.95 -4.96 5.17
C ARG A 238 11.70 -5.29 5.95
N LEU A 239 10.55 -4.86 5.44
CA LEU A 239 9.23 -5.18 5.97
C LEU A 239 8.48 -6.06 4.97
N ALA A 240 7.88 -7.14 5.47
CA ALA A 240 6.97 -7.99 4.72
C ALA A 240 5.54 -7.49 4.88
N ILE A 241 4.86 -7.33 3.75
CA ILE A 241 3.49 -6.83 3.65
C ILE A 241 2.73 -7.76 2.67
N PRO A 242 2.24 -8.91 3.14
CA PRO A 242 1.65 -9.95 2.32
C PRO A 242 0.46 -9.51 1.47
N HIS A 243 -0.42 -8.69 2.04
CA HIS A 243 -1.64 -8.26 1.36
C HIS A 243 -1.47 -6.98 0.53
N GLY A 244 -0.22 -6.53 0.35
CA GLY A 244 0.12 -5.38 -0.48
C GLY A 244 0.25 -4.07 0.27
N LEU A 245 0.95 -3.14 -0.38
CA LEU A 245 1.24 -1.81 0.12
C LEU A 245 0.55 -0.77 -0.75
N ASP A 246 -0.27 0.09 -0.15
CA ASP A 246 -0.90 1.20 -0.85
C ASP A 246 -0.03 2.45 -0.81
N TYR A 247 0.52 2.76 0.35
CA TYR A 247 1.27 3.98 0.61
C TYR A 247 2.48 3.70 1.50
N ALA A 248 3.61 4.34 1.20
CA ALA A 248 4.75 4.38 2.10
C ALA A 248 5.51 5.69 1.96
N SER A 249 5.80 6.33 3.08
CA SER A 249 6.61 7.53 3.13
C SER A 249 7.51 7.56 4.34
N VAL A 250 8.60 8.33 4.22
CA VAL A 250 9.51 8.62 5.31
C VAL A 250 8.98 9.86 6.01
N LEU A 251 8.79 9.79 7.32
CA LEU A 251 8.35 10.93 8.13
C LEU A 251 9.56 11.75 8.55
N SER A 252 9.46 13.08 8.46
CA SER A 252 10.46 13.99 9.04
C SER A 252 10.59 13.74 10.54
N PRO A 253 11.80 13.57 11.12
CA PRO A 253 13.13 13.86 10.56
C PRO A 253 13.89 12.63 10.02
N GLY A 254 13.19 11.63 9.49
CA GLY A 254 13.79 10.44 8.86
C GLY A 254 13.92 9.22 9.77
N LYS A 255 13.23 9.20 10.91
CA LYS A 255 13.31 8.15 11.94
C LYS A 255 12.15 7.15 11.90
N ALA A 256 11.04 7.54 11.30
CA ALA A 256 9.83 6.73 11.23
C ALA A 256 9.26 6.69 9.81
N LEU A 257 8.43 5.70 9.55
CA LEU A 257 7.69 5.54 8.30
C LEU A 257 6.19 5.66 8.56
N CYS A 258 5.46 6.22 7.59
CA CYS A 258 4.01 6.13 7.52
C CYS A 258 3.64 5.15 6.40
N LEU A 259 2.84 4.14 6.72
CA LEU A 259 2.41 3.09 5.80
C LEU A 259 0.89 3.04 5.75
N ILE A 260 0.33 2.79 4.55
CA ILE A 260 -1.06 2.32 4.41
C ILE A 260 -1.02 0.93 3.80
N ALA A 261 -1.45 -0.04 4.59
CA ALA A 261 -1.42 -1.45 4.21
C ALA A 261 -2.49 -2.22 4.99
N ARG A 262 -2.66 -3.48 4.62
CA ARG A 262 -3.48 -4.43 5.36
C ARG A 262 -2.63 -5.28 6.29
N GLU A 263 -3.22 -5.65 7.42
CA GLU A 263 -2.61 -6.63 8.31
C GLU A 263 -2.71 -8.05 7.74
N PRO A 264 -1.77 -8.94 8.12
CA PRO A 264 -0.61 -8.67 8.97
C PRO A 264 0.56 -8.06 8.18
N LEU A 265 1.46 -7.34 8.84
CA LEU A 265 2.71 -6.83 8.29
C LEU A 265 3.77 -6.80 9.38
N GLY A 266 5.06 -6.88 9.01
CA GLY A 266 6.12 -6.86 10.01
C GLY A 266 7.51 -6.71 9.44
N ILE A 267 8.43 -6.31 10.31
CA ILE A 267 9.85 -6.29 9.98
C ILE A 267 10.37 -7.72 9.92
N ILE A 268 11.16 -7.97 8.88
CA ILE A 268 11.75 -9.28 8.62
C ILE A 268 13.27 -9.21 8.60
N PHE A 269 13.86 -8.05 8.30
CA PHE A 269 15.31 -7.87 8.31
C PHE A 269 15.70 -6.48 8.79
N ASP A 270 16.80 -6.40 9.54
CA ASP A 270 17.51 -5.18 9.89
C ASP A 270 19.01 -5.47 9.86
N SER A 271 19.80 -4.69 9.11
CA SER A 271 21.24 -4.87 9.03
C SER A 271 21.97 -4.56 10.34
N ASN A 272 21.37 -3.74 11.21
CA ASN A 272 22.01 -3.23 12.43
C ASN A 272 21.48 -3.90 13.71
N LYS A 273 20.43 -4.72 13.60
CA LYS A 273 19.82 -5.44 14.72
C LYS A 273 19.44 -6.84 14.30
N ASP A 274 19.59 -7.80 15.21
CA ASP A 274 19.11 -9.17 14.98
C ASP A 274 17.58 -9.20 15.03
N VAL A 275 16.94 -8.87 13.90
CA VAL A 275 15.47 -8.89 13.75
C VAL A 275 15.00 -10.05 12.88
N ALA A 276 15.92 -10.76 12.23
CA ALA A 276 15.65 -12.09 11.70
C ALA A 276 16.14 -13.11 12.73
N ALA A 277 15.29 -14.04 13.16
CA ALA A 277 15.81 -15.38 13.41
C ALA A 277 16.18 -15.90 12.02
N PRO A 278 17.48 -16.01 11.66
CA PRO A 278 17.83 -16.68 10.42
C PRO A 278 17.30 -18.10 10.55
N LEU A 279 16.67 -18.64 9.50
CA LEU A 279 16.74 -20.08 9.29
C LEU A 279 18.24 -20.39 9.26
N ALA A 280 18.77 -20.89 10.37
CA ALA A 280 20.18 -21.24 10.46
C ALA A 280 20.47 -22.17 9.30
N ASN A 281 21.41 -21.77 8.44
CA ASN A 281 22.03 -22.65 7.46
C ASN A 281 22.42 -23.95 8.17
N SER A 282 21.55 -24.94 8.07
CA SER A 282 21.77 -26.29 8.55
C SER A 282 21.86 -27.12 7.30
N GLU A 283 23.11 -27.26 6.86
CA GLU A 283 23.56 -28.42 6.12
C GLU A 283 22.80 -29.65 6.61
N MET A 284 22.10 -30.32 5.69
CA MET A 284 21.64 -31.70 5.80
C MET A 284 21.21 -32.14 7.20
N THR A 285 19.92 -32.00 7.49
CA THR A 285 19.23 -33.11 8.16
C THR A 285 17.83 -33.22 7.60
N GLN A 286 17.65 -34.24 6.76
CA GLN A 286 16.36 -34.74 6.31
C GLN A 286 15.50 -35.08 7.54
N TYR A 287 14.53 -34.23 7.87
CA TYR A 287 13.28 -34.66 8.50
C TYR A 287 12.17 -33.73 8.04
N GLU A 288 11.39 -34.22 7.08
CA GLU A 288 10.06 -33.73 6.73
C GLU A 288 9.21 -33.57 7.99
N ALA A 289 8.53 -32.44 8.12
CA ALA A 289 7.24 -32.39 8.79
C ALA A 289 6.44 -31.22 8.21
N GLU A 290 5.70 -31.51 7.14
CA GLU A 290 4.42 -30.86 6.86
C GLU A 290 3.69 -30.63 8.20
N THR A 291 3.30 -29.40 8.53
CA THR A 291 2.42 -29.13 9.67
C THR A 291 1.01 -29.65 9.37
N LYS A 292 0.88 -30.98 9.42
CA LYS A 292 -0.37 -31.72 9.35
C LYS A 292 -1.23 -31.33 10.56
N ILE A 293 -2.43 -30.82 10.30
CA ILE A 293 -3.44 -30.56 11.33
C ILE A 293 -3.64 -31.86 12.12
N ALA A 294 -3.31 -31.84 13.41
CA ALA A 294 -3.34 -33.03 14.25
C ALA A 294 -4.69 -33.21 14.95
N TYR A 295 -5.43 -32.11 15.18
CA TYR A 295 -6.74 -32.11 15.83
C TYR A 295 -7.55 -30.86 15.48
N THR A 296 -8.87 -30.97 15.54
CA THR A 296 -9.81 -29.85 15.43
C THR A 296 -10.57 -29.67 16.72
N TRP A 297 -11.06 -28.47 17.01
CA TRP A 297 -11.82 -28.23 18.23
C TRP A 297 -12.83 -27.08 18.07
N THR A 298 -13.88 -27.11 18.86
CA THR A 298 -14.87 -26.03 18.99
C THR A 298 -15.06 -25.68 20.46
N GLU A 299 -15.71 -24.55 20.70
CA GLU A 299 -16.17 -24.22 22.05
C GLU A 299 -17.61 -23.73 22.03
N SER A 300 -18.30 -24.01 23.12
CA SER A 300 -19.52 -23.33 23.55
C SER A 300 -19.25 -22.59 24.87
N PRO A 301 -20.22 -21.85 25.41
CA PRO A 301 -20.11 -21.30 26.75
C PRO A 301 -19.94 -22.36 27.85
N GLU A 302 -20.37 -23.61 27.61
CA GLU A 302 -20.36 -24.65 28.64
C GLU A 302 -19.22 -25.65 28.50
N GLU A 303 -18.76 -25.91 27.28
CA GLU A 303 -17.81 -26.99 26.99
C GLU A 303 -16.89 -26.68 25.81
N VAL A 304 -15.79 -27.41 25.73
CA VAL A 304 -14.84 -27.43 24.61
C VAL A 304 -14.81 -28.85 24.05
N THR A 305 -15.05 -29.01 22.76
CA THR A 305 -15.06 -30.32 22.11
C THR A 305 -13.86 -30.43 21.17
N VAL A 306 -13.12 -31.53 21.27
CA VAL A 306 -11.88 -31.79 20.52
C VAL A 306 -12.04 -33.07 19.72
N TRP A 307 -11.68 -33.05 18.44
CA TRP A 307 -11.69 -34.22 17.56
C TRP A 307 -10.30 -34.55 17.05
N ILE A 308 -9.93 -35.84 17.13
CA ILE A 308 -8.67 -36.39 16.64
C ILE A 308 -8.96 -37.64 15.82
N THR A 309 -8.44 -37.72 14.60
CA THR A 309 -8.68 -38.86 13.69
C THR A 309 -7.50 -39.83 13.71
N PHE A 310 -7.82 -41.12 13.86
CA PHE A 310 -6.89 -42.27 13.81
C PHE A 310 -7.37 -43.27 12.75
N ASP A 311 -6.56 -44.31 12.49
CA ASP A 311 -6.94 -45.39 11.57
C ASP A 311 -8.25 -46.05 12.01
N ARG A 312 -9.12 -46.41 11.06
CA ARG A 312 -10.46 -47.00 11.31
C ARG A 312 -10.45 -48.32 12.12
N GLN A 313 -9.29 -48.96 12.26
CA GLN A 313 -9.11 -50.18 13.09
C GLN A 313 -8.67 -49.88 14.53
N THR A 314 -8.64 -48.60 14.95
CA THR A 314 -8.21 -48.18 16.29
C THR A 314 -9.23 -48.58 17.35
N SER A 315 -8.79 -49.32 18.37
CA SER A 315 -9.62 -49.72 19.51
C SER A 315 -9.36 -48.83 20.73
N LYS A 316 -10.27 -48.82 21.70
CA LYS A 316 -10.08 -48.09 22.97
C LYS A 316 -8.85 -48.58 23.76
N HIS A 317 -8.39 -49.81 23.55
CA HIS A 317 -7.20 -50.36 24.21
C HIS A 317 -5.89 -49.78 23.64
N ASP A 318 -5.93 -49.23 22.43
CA ASP A 318 -4.77 -48.62 21.78
C ASP A 318 -4.57 -47.16 22.21
N LEU A 319 -5.53 -46.59 22.95
CA LEU A 319 -5.56 -45.19 23.37
C LEU A 319 -5.47 -45.05 24.89
N VAL A 320 -4.65 -44.10 25.32
CA VAL A 320 -4.62 -43.61 26.71
C VAL A 320 -4.93 -42.12 26.69
N VAL A 321 -6.14 -41.77 27.10
CA VAL A 321 -6.60 -40.38 27.26
C VAL A 321 -6.60 -40.03 28.75
N LYS A 322 -5.80 -39.02 29.12
CA LYS A 322 -5.76 -38.47 30.48
C LYS A 322 -6.26 -37.03 30.43
N ILE A 323 -7.28 -36.74 31.23
CA ILE A 323 -7.88 -35.43 31.39
C ILE A 323 -7.57 -34.98 32.81
N GLU A 324 -6.88 -33.86 32.95
CA GLU A 324 -6.51 -33.24 34.24
C GLU A 324 -7.10 -31.82 34.32
N SER A 325 -7.03 -31.18 35.50
CA SER A 325 -7.74 -29.92 35.76
C SER A 325 -7.38 -28.80 34.78
N GLN A 326 -6.21 -28.83 34.15
CA GLN A 326 -5.78 -27.89 33.11
C GLN A 326 -4.80 -28.55 32.14
N ALA A 327 -4.90 -29.87 31.92
CA ALA A 327 -4.02 -30.55 30.97
C ALA A 327 -4.75 -31.68 30.26
N LEU A 328 -4.40 -31.89 29.00
CA LEU A 328 -4.91 -32.97 28.18
C LEU A 328 -3.75 -33.78 27.61
N LYS A 329 -3.84 -35.10 27.73
CA LYS A 329 -2.86 -36.02 27.14
C LYS A 329 -3.57 -37.17 26.42
N VAL A 330 -3.22 -37.38 25.16
CA VAL A 330 -3.68 -38.47 24.31
C VAL A 330 -2.47 -39.22 23.78
N VAL A 331 -2.38 -40.51 24.11
CA VAL A 331 -1.33 -41.43 23.65
C VAL A 331 -1.97 -42.53 22.82
N TYR A 332 -1.46 -42.79 21.62
CA TYR A 332 -1.88 -43.86 20.73
C TYR A 332 -0.72 -44.83 20.49
N LYS A 333 -0.89 -46.13 20.71
CA LYS A 333 0.15 -47.18 20.53
C LYS A 333 1.53 -46.79 21.10
N ASN A 334 1.56 -46.30 22.33
CA ASN A 334 2.75 -45.78 23.04
C ASN A 334 3.44 -44.53 22.43
N GLN A 335 2.82 -43.87 21.44
CA GLN A 335 3.26 -42.58 20.91
C GLN A 335 2.35 -41.45 21.42
N THR A 336 2.94 -40.36 21.88
CA THR A 336 2.17 -39.21 22.38
C THR A 336 1.68 -38.38 21.19
N HIS A 337 0.36 -38.37 20.97
CA HIS A 337 -0.26 -37.63 19.87
C HIS A 337 -0.58 -36.19 20.26
N LEU A 338 -1.15 -36.01 21.46
CA LEU A 338 -1.49 -34.70 22.00
C LEU A 338 -1.07 -34.66 23.46
N VAL A 339 -0.33 -33.62 23.87
CA VAL A 339 0.00 -33.38 25.28
C VAL A 339 0.21 -31.91 25.49
N GLY A 340 -0.41 -31.35 26.53
CA GLY A 340 -0.10 -30.00 26.93
C GLY A 340 -1.10 -29.41 27.91
N GLU A 341 -0.79 -28.19 28.33
CA GLU A 341 -1.60 -27.39 29.23
C GLU A 341 -2.75 -26.73 28.46
N LEU A 342 -3.97 -26.88 28.97
CA LEU A 342 -5.18 -26.30 28.41
C LEU A 342 -5.22 -24.80 28.68
N ALA A 343 -5.83 -24.02 27.77
CA ALA A 343 -5.92 -22.57 27.91
C ALA A 343 -6.56 -22.12 29.23
N HIS A 344 -7.55 -22.87 29.72
CA HIS A 344 -8.17 -22.62 31.01
C HIS A 344 -8.50 -23.92 31.78
N PRO A 345 -8.68 -23.85 33.10
CA PRO A 345 -9.08 -24.99 33.90
C PRO A 345 -10.48 -25.55 33.54
N ILE A 346 -10.61 -26.87 33.62
CA ILE A 346 -11.81 -27.64 33.30
C ILE A 346 -12.28 -28.52 34.47
N SER A 347 -13.56 -28.87 34.47
CA SER A 347 -14.14 -29.81 35.42
C SER A 347 -13.87 -31.25 34.96
N VAL A 348 -12.85 -31.88 35.56
CA VAL A 348 -12.43 -33.25 35.20
C VAL A 348 -13.56 -34.27 35.37
N GLY A 349 -14.36 -34.14 36.44
CA GLY A 349 -15.44 -35.09 36.75
C GLY A 349 -16.61 -35.07 35.77
N SER A 350 -16.77 -34.00 34.99
CA SER A 350 -17.83 -33.85 33.98
C SER A 350 -17.31 -33.90 32.54
N SER A 351 -16.00 -33.98 32.35
CA SER A 351 -15.37 -34.12 31.04
C SER A 351 -15.34 -35.58 30.62
N THR A 352 -15.60 -35.87 29.35
CA THR A 352 -15.69 -37.25 28.83
C THR A 352 -14.96 -37.39 27.49
N TRP A 353 -14.71 -38.62 27.07
CA TRP A 353 -14.21 -38.91 25.73
C TRP A 353 -14.87 -40.16 25.15
N THR A 354 -15.04 -40.17 23.84
CA THR A 354 -15.61 -41.30 23.08
C THR A 354 -14.77 -41.58 21.84
N LEU A 355 -14.84 -42.81 21.34
CA LEU A 355 -14.13 -43.23 20.13
C LEU A 355 -15.12 -43.95 19.22
N SER A 356 -15.30 -43.45 18.01
CA SER A 356 -16.24 -43.99 17.01
C SER A 356 -15.59 -43.93 15.61
N ASP A 357 -15.51 -45.07 14.91
CA ASP A 357 -14.92 -45.21 13.56
C ASP A 357 -13.54 -44.54 13.39
N GLY A 358 -12.64 -44.71 14.37
CA GLY A 358 -11.31 -44.08 14.36
C GLY A 358 -11.29 -42.60 14.75
N LYS A 359 -12.44 -41.95 14.98
CA LYS A 359 -12.54 -40.57 15.46
C LYS A 359 -12.66 -40.53 16.98
N LEU A 360 -11.66 -39.96 17.64
CA LEU A 360 -11.66 -39.66 19.07
C LEU A 360 -12.31 -38.29 19.27
N GLU A 361 -13.36 -38.24 20.08
CA GLU A 361 -14.01 -37.03 20.52
C GLU A 361 -13.76 -36.85 22.03
N VAL A 362 -13.27 -35.69 22.43
CA VAL A 362 -13.03 -35.32 23.84
C VAL A 362 -13.85 -34.08 24.15
N ILE A 363 -14.74 -34.19 25.14
CA ILE A 363 -15.60 -33.10 25.60
C ILE A 363 -15.09 -32.65 26.97
N LEU A 364 -14.65 -31.39 27.06
CA LEU A 364 -14.06 -30.77 28.24
C LEU A 364 -15.04 -29.74 28.81
N SER A 365 -15.54 -29.95 30.03
CA SER A 365 -16.49 -29.00 30.64
C SER A 365 -15.75 -27.80 31.26
N LYS A 366 -16.13 -26.58 30.89
CA LYS A 366 -15.54 -25.36 31.45
C LYS A 366 -15.95 -25.17 32.92
N ILE A 367 -15.01 -24.78 33.78
CA ILE A 367 -15.34 -24.33 35.14
C ILE A 367 -15.95 -22.93 35.09
N ASP A 368 -15.35 -22.05 34.30
CA ASP A 368 -15.83 -20.68 34.09
C ASP A 368 -16.46 -20.54 32.70
N LYS A 369 -17.78 -20.38 32.69
CA LYS A 369 -18.59 -20.26 31.47
C LYS A 369 -18.48 -18.88 30.80
N SER A 370 -17.84 -17.91 31.46
CA SER A 370 -17.64 -16.56 30.92
C SER A 370 -16.39 -16.42 30.06
N LEU A 371 -15.52 -17.43 30.06
CA LEU A 371 -14.23 -17.41 29.34
C LEU A 371 -14.33 -18.06 27.95
N SER A 372 -13.89 -17.33 26.94
CA SER A 372 -13.67 -17.83 25.57
C SER A 372 -12.21 -18.25 25.42
N TRP A 373 -12.01 -19.41 24.79
CA TRP A 373 -10.70 -19.99 24.56
C TRP A 373 -10.13 -19.48 23.23
N ASN A 374 -8.97 -18.86 23.29
CA ASN A 374 -8.24 -18.39 22.11
C ASN A 374 -7.36 -19.49 21.48
N HIS A 375 -7.04 -20.54 22.25
CA HIS A 375 -6.31 -21.73 21.81
C HIS A 375 -6.75 -22.93 22.67
N LEU A 376 -6.50 -24.17 22.22
CA LEU A 376 -6.80 -25.36 23.02
C LEU A 376 -5.64 -25.67 23.99
N ILE A 377 -4.43 -25.82 23.45
CA ILE A 377 -3.20 -26.12 24.17
C ILE A 377 -2.22 -24.98 23.98
N GLN A 378 -1.60 -24.52 25.06
CA GLN A 378 -0.63 -23.44 25.00
C GLN A 378 0.57 -23.82 24.12
N SER A 379 0.86 -23.02 23.09
CA SER A 379 1.97 -23.21 22.15
C SER A 379 1.89 -24.43 21.22
N ASP A 380 0.72 -25.07 21.04
CA ASP A 380 0.52 -26.12 20.02
C ASP A 380 -0.18 -25.56 18.79
N LEU A 381 0.55 -25.43 17.68
CA LEU A 381 0.06 -24.87 16.41
C LEU A 381 -0.65 -25.91 15.52
N ARG A 382 -0.74 -27.17 15.95
CA ARG A 382 -1.34 -28.26 15.15
C ARG A 382 -2.87 -28.34 15.29
N GLY A 383 -3.47 -27.48 16.12
CA GLY A 383 -4.90 -27.44 16.43
C GLY A 383 -5.66 -26.35 15.70
N ARG A 384 -6.77 -26.70 15.03
CA ARG A 384 -7.64 -25.73 14.32
C ARG A 384 -9.00 -25.56 15.01
N LYS A 385 -9.41 -24.32 15.30
CA LYS A 385 -10.73 -23.98 15.81
C LYS A 385 -11.76 -23.96 14.67
N VAL A 386 -12.88 -24.66 14.82
CA VAL A 386 -13.99 -24.70 13.84
C VAL A 386 -15.29 -24.18 14.46
N LEU A 387 -16.30 -23.87 13.64
CA LEU A 387 -17.53 -23.18 14.08
C LEU A 387 -18.54 -24.14 14.71
N ASP A 388 -18.65 -25.37 14.18
CA ASP A 388 -19.55 -26.41 14.66
C ASP A 388 -19.02 -27.83 14.34
N ALA A 389 -19.72 -28.85 14.83
CA ALA A 389 -19.33 -30.25 14.62
C ALA A 389 -19.46 -30.70 13.16
N ASP A 390 -20.33 -30.06 12.38
CA ASP A 390 -20.58 -30.37 10.96
C ASP A 390 -19.43 -29.84 10.08
N THR A 391 -18.96 -28.61 10.31
CA THR A 391 -17.73 -28.11 9.64
C THR A 391 -16.46 -28.86 10.03
N ALA A 392 -16.46 -29.57 11.17
CA ALA A 392 -15.36 -30.46 11.54
C ALA A 392 -15.33 -31.76 10.68
N ALA A 393 -16.45 -32.14 10.05
CA ALA A 393 -16.57 -33.32 9.19
C ALA A 393 -16.32 -32.99 7.70
N ASP A 394 -16.55 -31.75 7.27
CA ASP A 394 -16.44 -31.30 5.86
C ASP A 394 -15.01 -31.21 5.31
N TYR A 395 -13.97 -31.37 6.12
CA TYR A 395 -12.57 -31.42 5.66
C TYR A 395 -12.20 -32.72 4.92
N GLU A 396 -13.15 -33.63 4.70
CA GLU A 396 -12.97 -34.86 3.90
C GLU A 396 -13.77 -34.87 2.56
N SER A 397 -14.37 -33.78 2.08
CA SER A 397 -15.08 -33.79 0.77
C SER A 397 -15.14 -32.42 0.04
N PRO A 398 -14.96 -32.34 -1.30
CA PRO A 398 -15.06 -31.08 -2.06
C PRO A 398 -16.51 -30.59 -2.21
N ALA A 399 -16.66 -29.27 -2.15
CA ALA A 399 -17.89 -28.48 -2.05
C ALA A 399 -18.97 -28.70 -3.12
N GLU A 400 -20.24 -28.66 -2.70
CA GLU A 400 -21.34 -27.97 -3.40
C GLU A 400 -22.33 -27.41 -2.34
N SER A 401 -22.50 -26.08 -2.29
CA SER A 401 -23.54 -25.44 -1.47
C SER A 401 -24.41 -24.54 -2.34
N GLY A 402 -25.71 -24.87 -2.39
CA GLY A 402 -26.76 -24.02 -2.92
C GLY A 402 -27.69 -23.62 -1.77
N GLY A 403 -27.87 -22.32 -1.55
CA GLY A 403 -28.78 -21.76 -0.55
C GLY A 403 -29.56 -20.56 -1.10
N ARG A 404 -30.89 -20.61 -0.97
CA ARG A 404 -31.85 -19.55 -1.37
C ARG A 404 -31.76 -18.31 -0.46
N PRO A 405 -32.14 -17.12 -0.96
CA PRO A 405 -32.00 -15.86 -0.21
C PRO A 405 -33.14 -15.66 0.81
N PRO A 406 -32.87 -14.96 1.94
CA PRO A 406 -33.91 -14.45 2.81
C PRO A 406 -34.54 -13.18 2.22
N VAL A 407 -35.83 -13.05 2.49
CA VAL A 407 -36.72 -11.96 2.07
C VAL A 407 -36.46 -10.74 2.96
N PHE A 408 -35.62 -9.80 2.50
CA PHE A 408 -35.69 -8.36 2.79
C PHE A 408 -34.99 -7.63 1.64
N SER A 409 -35.58 -6.54 1.13
CA SER A 409 -35.26 -5.93 -0.16
C SER A 409 -33.83 -5.36 -0.23
N SER A 410 -32.96 -6.08 -0.94
CA SER A 410 -31.59 -5.70 -1.30
C SER A 410 -31.51 -4.74 -2.50
N GLU A 411 -32.63 -4.35 -3.12
CA GLU A 411 -32.66 -3.51 -4.33
C GLU A 411 -32.47 -1.99 -4.07
N GLN A 412 -31.93 -1.59 -2.92
CA GLN A 412 -31.64 -0.18 -2.59
C GLN A 412 -30.25 0.09 -2.00
N LEU A 413 -29.33 -0.87 -2.05
CA LEU A 413 -27.91 -0.65 -1.75
C LEU A 413 -27.11 -1.00 -3.00
N GLU A 414 -26.37 -0.03 -3.52
CA GLU A 414 -25.51 -0.17 -4.70
C GLU A 414 -24.50 -1.32 -4.49
N GLU A 415 -24.26 -2.12 -5.54
CA GLU A 415 -23.26 -3.21 -5.60
C GLU A 415 -21.79 -2.73 -5.41
N CYS A 416 -21.59 -1.48 -4.99
CA CYS A 416 -20.29 -0.88 -4.63
C CYS A 416 -19.93 -1.00 -3.14
N ASP A 417 -20.86 -1.41 -2.27
CA ASP A 417 -20.60 -1.64 -0.84
C ASP A 417 -20.17 -3.10 -0.52
N ASP A 418 -20.25 -4.03 -1.48
CA ASP A 418 -19.88 -5.45 -1.32
C ASP A 418 -18.42 -5.74 -1.70
N MET A 419 -17.50 -4.86 -1.29
CA MET A 419 -16.11 -5.31 -1.10
C MET A 419 -15.99 -5.90 0.30
N PRO A 420 -15.44 -7.12 0.47
CA PRO A 420 -15.19 -7.63 1.81
C PRO A 420 -14.39 -6.57 2.57
N MET A 421 -14.82 -6.27 3.80
CA MET A 421 -14.23 -5.32 4.74
C MET A 421 -12.79 -5.74 5.10
N ASP A 422 -11.91 -5.59 4.13
CA ASP A 422 -10.50 -5.83 4.22
C ASP A 422 -9.87 -4.53 4.73
N GLU A 423 -9.99 -4.33 6.05
CA GLU A 423 -9.67 -3.09 6.76
C GLU A 423 -8.20 -2.69 6.54
N SER A 424 -7.97 -1.79 5.58
CA SER A 424 -6.68 -1.13 5.43
C SER A 424 -6.46 -0.18 6.60
N CYS A 425 -5.23 -0.10 7.07
CA CYS A 425 -4.87 0.69 8.24
C CYS A 425 -3.71 1.62 7.90
N VAL A 426 -3.67 2.77 8.56
CA VAL A 426 -2.50 3.65 8.61
C VAL A 426 -1.63 3.23 9.78
N PHE A 427 -0.35 3.01 9.53
CA PHE A 427 0.64 2.65 10.53
C PHE A 427 1.75 3.68 10.63
N ARG A 428 2.20 3.96 11.85
CA ARG A 428 3.53 4.53 12.09
C ARG A 428 4.48 3.42 12.50
N PHE A 429 5.51 3.19 11.68
CA PHE A 429 6.60 2.29 12.01
C PHE A 429 7.80 3.08 12.51
N ASP A 430 8.27 2.79 13.72
CA ASP A 430 9.42 3.45 14.32
C ASP A 430 10.71 2.71 13.95
N GLY A 431 11.64 3.40 13.28
CA GLY A 431 12.91 2.82 12.92
C GLY A 431 13.87 2.64 14.09
N GLU A 432 13.78 3.42 15.16
CA GLU A 432 14.72 3.24 16.27
C GLU A 432 14.36 2.03 17.11
N THR A 433 13.08 1.69 17.27
CA THR A 433 12.64 0.51 18.04
C THR A 433 12.32 -0.70 17.17
N ASN A 434 12.06 -0.51 15.87
CA ASN A 434 11.50 -1.50 14.94
C ASN A 434 10.12 -2.02 15.35
N GLU A 435 9.31 -1.14 15.94
CA GLU A 435 7.94 -1.46 16.35
C GLU A 435 6.95 -0.55 15.61
N PHE A 436 5.76 -1.07 15.36
CA PHE A 436 4.62 -0.24 15.00
C PHE A 436 4.14 0.48 16.26
N THR A 437 4.21 1.81 16.26
CA THR A 437 3.87 2.58 17.47
C THR A 437 2.45 3.12 17.42
N HIS A 438 1.92 3.43 16.24
CA HIS A 438 0.58 3.96 16.07
C HIS A 438 -0.16 3.25 14.95
N LYS A 439 -1.48 3.08 15.12
CA LYS A 439 -2.38 2.47 14.14
C LYS A 439 -3.71 3.22 14.08
N ALA A 440 -4.22 3.44 12.89
CA ALA A 440 -5.58 3.93 12.66
C ALA A 440 -6.27 3.11 11.56
N ILE A 441 -7.48 2.63 11.83
CA ILE A 441 -8.29 1.90 10.85
C ILE A 441 -8.86 2.91 9.85
N LEU A 442 -8.73 2.63 8.56
CA LEU A 442 -9.31 3.46 7.51
C LEU A 442 -10.79 3.11 7.34
N SER A 443 -11.66 4.02 7.75
CA SER A 443 -13.12 3.89 7.58
C SER A 443 -13.61 4.23 6.17
N GLY A 444 -12.72 4.67 5.28
CA GLY A 444 -13.08 5.11 3.92
C GLY A 444 -12.05 4.67 2.89
N GLN A 445 -12.51 4.55 1.64
CA GLN A 445 -11.68 4.18 0.51
C GLN A 445 -10.55 5.19 0.27
N LEU A 446 -9.33 4.70 0.07
CA LEU A 446 -8.20 5.51 -0.39
C LEU A 446 -8.42 5.94 -1.85
N LEU A 447 -8.50 7.24 -2.08
CA LEU A 447 -8.86 7.81 -3.37
C LEU A 447 -7.63 8.07 -4.26
N PHE A 448 -6.61 8.77 -3.73
CA PHE A 448 -5.36 9.09 -4.41
C PHE A 448 -4.31 9.69 -3.46
N PHE A 449 -3.10 9.91 -3.97
CA PHE A 449 -2.00 10.59 -3.27
C PHE A 449 -1.67 11.92 -3.94
N THR A 450 -1.24 12.88 -3.14
CA THR A 450 -0.84 14.19 -3.63
C THR A 450 0.45 14.64 -2.95
N GLN A 451 1.25 15.39 -3.69
CA GLN A 451 2.52 15.89 -3.18
C GLN A 451 2.27 17.02 -2.18
N SER A 452 3.13 17.04 -1.17
CA SER A 452 3.09 18.01 -0.08
C SER A 452 4.28 18.95 -0.19
N ALA A 453 4.28 20.01 0.63
CA ALA A 453 5.41 20.92 0.69
C ALA A 453 6.73 20.16 1.02
N PRO A 454 7.89 20.62 0.51
CA PRO A 454 9.17 20.00 0.77
C PRO A 454 9.41 19.71 2.25
N GLY A 455 9.87 18.49 2.56
CA GLY A 455 10.13 18.05 3.92
C GLY A 455 8.94 17.39 4.63
N LEU A 456 7.73 17.46 4.05
CA LEU A 456 6.57 16.70 4.51
C LEU A 456 6.41 15.42 3.69
N ALA A 457 5.85 14.40 4.31
CA ALA A 457 5.41 13.20 3.60
C ALA A 457 4.28 13.54 2.62
N PRO A 458 4.15 12.83 1.47
CA PRO A 458 3.02 13.04 0.55
C PRO A 458 1.68 12.84 1.26
N ALA A 459 0.72 13.72 1.03
CA ALA A 459 -0.60 13.59 1.60
C ALA A 459 -1.42 12.52 0.85
N PHE A 460 -2.40 11.95 1.53
CA PHE A 460 -3.31 10.95 0.95
C PHE A 460 -4.77 11.40 1.10
N CYS A 461 -5.58 11.08 0.10
CA CYS A 461 -7.00 11.43 0.08
C CYS A 461 -7.85 10.21 0.46
N LEU A 462 -8.70 10.34 1.48
CA LEU A 462 -9.66 9.31 1.87
C LEU A 462 -11.08 9.77 1.58
N ARG A 463 -11.92 8.85 1.13
CA ARG A 463 -13.36 9.08 1.06
C ARG A 463 -13.92 9.30 2.46
N HIS A 464 -14.74 10.33 2.62
CA HIS A 464 -15.52 10.58 3.82
C HIS A 464 -16.91 11.02 3.40
N ASP A 465 -17.90 10.15 3.60
CA ASP A 465 -19.25 10.29 3.04
C ASP A 465 -19.22 10.52 1.52
N VAL A 466 -19.61 11.72 1.09
CA VAL A 466 -19.63 12.16 -0.32
C VAL A 466 -18.33 12.86 -0.72
N ASP A 467 -17.53 13.34 0.24
CA ASP A 467 -16.33 14.15 0.01
C ASP A 467 -15.05 13.30 -0.01
N GLY A 468 -13.96 13.88 -0.50
CA GLY A 468 -12.60 13.34 -0.36
C GLY A 468 -11.78 14.22 0.58
N LEU A 469 -11.30 13.70 1.70
CA LEU A 469 -10.52 14.47 2.68
C LEU A 469 -9.02 14.23 2.48
N ILE A 470 -8.24 15.30 2.45
CA ILE A 470 -6.78 15.25 2.35
C ILE A 470 -6.17 15.17 3.75
N TRP A 471 -5.43 14.10 3.99
CA TRP A 471 -4.73 13.82 5.22
C TRP A 471 -3.23 13.95 5.02
N GLN A 472 -2.62 14.81 5.82
CA GLN A 472 -1.19 15.02 5.87
C GLN A 472 -0.61 14.24 7.06
N PRO A 473 0.23 13.21 6.83
CA PRO A 473 1.00 12.60 7.92
C PRO A 473 1.85 13.64 8.63
N MET A 474 1.81 13.65 9.96
CA MET A 474 2.64 14.54 10.76
C MET A 474 4.08 14.03 10.81
N GLY A 475 5.04 14.94 10.97
CA GLY A 475 6.40 14.58 11.37
C GLY A 475 6.45 14.14 12.84
N ASP A 476 7.60 13.64 13.25
CA ASP A 476 7.89 13.36 14.65
C ASP A 476 8.28 14.67 15.37
N GLU A 477 7.28 15.41 15.87
CA GLU A 477 7.50 16.54 16.78
C GLU A 477 7.48 16.06 18.23
N LEU A 478 8.43 16.53 19.05
CA LEU A 478 8.67 16.03 20.42
C LEU A 478 7.50 16.23 21.41
N GLU A 479 6.53 17.11 21.11
CA GLU A 479 5.53 17.56 22.09
C GLU A 479 4.11 17.01 21.86
N GLN A 480 3.84 16.32 20.74
CA GLN A 480 2.50 15.82 20.39
C GLN A 480 2.51 14.34 20.01
N SER A 481 1.41 13.64 20.33
CA SER A 481 1.19 12.28 19.84
C SER A 481 1.08 12.31 18.32
N TRP A 482 1.74 11.37 17.65
CA TRP A 482 1.71 11.32 16.19
C TRP A 482 0.30 11.07 15.66
N GLY A 483 0.00 11.64 14.49
CA GLY A 483 -1.26 11.46 13.80
C GLY A 483 -1.21 12.00 12.38
N CYS A 484 -2.38 12.14 11.76
CA CYS A 484 -2.53 12.79 10.45
C CYS A 484 -3.49 13.98 10.56
N LEU A 485 -3.15 15.07 9.89
CA LEU A 485 -3.93 16.32 9.91
C LEU A 485 -4.83 16.40 8.67
N HIS A 486 -6.12 16.69 8.88
CA HIS A 486 -7.03 17.07 7.79
C HIS A 486 -6.65 18.48 7.30
N THR A 487 -6.16 18.59 6.06
CA THR A 487 -5.64 19.85 5.50
C THR A 487 -6.56 20.49 4.47
N ALA A 488 -7.31 19.69 3.71
CA ALA A 488 -8.27 20.17 2.71
C ALA A 488 -9.39 19.15 2.48
N ALA A 489 -10.56 19.64 2.06
CA ALA A 489 -11.68 18.80 1.66
C ALA A 489 -12.01 19.01 0.18
N LEU A 490 -12.14 17.91 -0.55
CA LEU A 490 -12.51 17.83 -1.95
C LEU A 490 -14.00 17.51 -2.07
N GLN A 491 -14.84 18.54 -2.25
CA GLN A 491 -16.29 18.37 -2.18
C GLN A 491 -16.81 17.41 -3.25
N ALA A 492 -17.73 16.54 -2.86
CA ALA A 492 -18.38 15.49 -3.64
C ALA A 492 -17.42 14.49 -4.35
N LEU A 493 -16.12 14.52 -4.03
CA LEU A 493 -15.13 13.71 -4.76
C LEU A 493 -15.35 12.21 -4.56
N GLY A 494 -15.76 11.77 -3.38
CA GLY A 494 -16.05 10.36 -3.11
C GLY A 494 -17.11 9.80 -4.05
N TYR A 495 -18.20 10.56 -4.24
CA TYR A 495 -19.27 10.20 -5.19
C TYR A 495 -18.81 10.30 -6.65
N ILE A 496 -18.10 11.37 -7.00
CA ILE A 496 -17.59 11.58 -8.36
C ILE A 496 -16.66 10.44 -8.78
N GLN A 497 -15.71 10.07 -7.92
CA GLN A 497 -14.74 9.04 -8.22
C GLN A 497 -15.39 7.67 -8.42
N ALA A 498 -16.39 7.32 -7.61
CA ALA A 498 -17.16 6.10 -7.75
C ALA A 498 -17.89 6.03 -9.10
N SER A 499 -18.41 7.16 -9.61
CA SER A 499 -19.09 7.21 -10.92
C SER A 499 -18.18 7.09 -12.15
N LYS A 500 -16.85 7.06 -11.96
CA LYS A 500 -15.83 7.04 -13.03
C LYS A 500 -15.05 5.73 -13.02
N GLU A 501 -15.67 4.68 -13.56
CA GLU A 501 -15.10 3.32 -13.60
C GLU A 501 -13.85 3.20 -14.50
N GLN A 502 -13.77 3.97 -15.59
CA GLN A 502 -12.64 3.94 -16.54
C GLN A 502 -11.44 4.80 -16.12
N ARG A 503 -11.48 5.35 -14.91
CA ARG A 503 -10.45 6.22 -14.35
C ARG A 503 -9.18 5.44 -14.09
N LYS A 504 -8.06 5.97 -14.61
CA LYS A 504 -6.72 5.45 -14.33
C LYS A 504 -6.00 6.28 -13.27
N PHE A 505 -6.07 7.61 -13.38
CA PHE A 505 -5.39 8.54 -12.47
C PHE A 505 -6.36 9.55 -11.87
N THR A 506 -6.19 9.84 -10.59
CA THR A 506 -6.76 11.00 -9.91
C THR A 506 -5.62 11.85 -9.41
N VAL A 507 -5.59 13.13 -9.75
CA VAL A 507 -4.54 14.07 -9.33
C VAL A 507 -5.15 15.39 -8.84
N ALA A 508 -4.44 16.06 -7.94
CA ALA A 508 -4.75 17.40 -7.49
C ALA A 508 -3.45 18.19 -7.35
N PRO A 509 -3.45 19.51 -7.61
CA PRO A 509 -2.28 20.34 -7.40
C PRO A 509 -2.04 20.58 -5.89
N PRO A 510 -0.84 21.02 -5.48
CA PRO A 510 -0.52 21.27 -4.07
C PRO A 510 -1.48 22.25 -3.37
N ASN A 511 -2.02 23.24 -4.11
CA ASN A 511 -2.98 24.20 -3.57
C ASN A 511 -4.44 23.70 -3.53
N MET A 512 -4.71 22.47 -3.98
CA MET A 512 -6.04 21.85 -4.05
C MET A 512 -7.08 22.68 -4.83
N SER A 513 -6.66 23.56 -5.74
CA SER A 513 -7.57 24.43 -6.50
C SER A 513 -8.51 23.67 -7.45
N TYR A 514 -8.10 22.48 -7.90
CA TYR A 514 -8.90 21.59 -8.73
C TYR A 514 -8.54 20.13 -8.48
N VAL A 515 -9.38 19.23 -8.99
CA VAL A 515 -9.09 17.80 -9.06
C VAL A 515 -9.31 17.35 -10.48
N ALA A 516 -8.39 16.54 -11.01
CA ALA A 516 -8.54 15.95 -12.33
C ALA A 516 -8.62 14.43 -12.23
N LEU A 517 -9.63 13.85 -12.88
CA LEU A 517 -9.77 12.41 -13.08
C LEU A 517 -9.52 12.12 -14.56
N CYS A 518 -8.51 11.30 -14.83
CA CYS A 518 -8.12 10.94 -16.18
C CYS A 518 -8.43 9.47 -16.44
N ASP A 519 -9.20 9.22 -17.50
CA ASP A 519 -9.43 7.88 -18.01
C ASP A 519 -8.16 7.32 -18.66
N ALA A 520 -8.13 6.01 -18.88
CA ALA A 520 -6.98 5.37 -19.53
C ALA A 520 -6.74 5.85 -20.98
N PHE A 521 -7.74 6.37 -21.69
CA PHE A 521 -7.59 6.71 -23.13
C PHE A 521 -8.19 8.06 -23.56
N SER A 522 -9.42 8.39 -23.16
CA SER A 522 -10.19 9.42 -23.87
C SER A 522 -10.52 10.66 -23.06
N HIS A 523 -10.99 10.53 -21.82
CA HIS A 523 -11.58 11.65 -21.10
C HIS A 523 -10.72 12.14 -19.94
N VAL A 524 -10.72 13.46 -19.78
CA VAL A 524 -10.18 14.15 -18.60
C VAL A 524 -11.31 14.98 -18.00
N TYR A 525 -11.66 14.68 -16.75
CA TYR A 525 -12.68 15.38 -15.99
C TYR A 525 -11.99 16.32 -14.98
N ILE A 526 -12.29 17.61 -15.04
CA ILE A 526 -11.68 18.62 -14.17
C ILE A 526 -12.77 19.24 -13.29
N TYR A 527 -12.57 19.19 -11.98
CA TYR A 527 -13.48 19.69 -10.97
C TYR A 527 -12.82 20.84 -10.21
N ARG A 528 -13.44 22.02 -10.24
CA ARG A 528 -12.93 23.25 -9.60
C ARG A 528 -13.87 23.72 -8.51
N GLN A 529 -13.34 23.94 -7.33
CA GLN A 529 -14.10 24.41 -6.18
C GLN A 529 -14.32 25.92 -6.24
N SER A 530 -15.36 26.39 -5.55
CA SER A 530 -15.86 27.77 -5.66
C SER A 530 -14.91 28.84 -5.07
N ASN A 531 -13.89 28.43 -4.31
CA ASN A 531 -12.93 29.32 -3.66
C ASN A 531 -11.87 29.92 -4.61
N CYS A 532 -11.81 29.45 -5.86
CA CYS A 532 -10.94 30.03 -6.88
C CYS A 532 -11.64 31.24 -7.51
N ALA A 533 -11.04 32.44 -7.38
CA ALA A 533 -11.59 33.69 -7.88
C ALA A 533 -11.69 33.68 -9.42
N SER A 534 -12.77 33.14 -9.97
CA SER A 534 -13.01 33.19 -11.40
C SER A 534 -13.58 34.56 -11.81
N THR A 535 -12.81 35.32 -12.56
CA THR A 535 -13.28 36.43 -13.40
C THR A 535 -14.10 35.87 -14.56
N GLY A 536 -15.41 35.70 -14.41
CA GLY A 536 -16.23 35.36 -15.56
C GLY A 536 -17.61 34.81 -15.24
N VAL A 537 -18.60 35.69 -15.41
CA VAL A 537 -20.07 35.47 -15.45
C VAL A 537 -20.74 35.18 -14.10
N GLU A 538 -21.37 36.22 -13.55
CA GLU A 538 -22.33 36.12 -12.43
C GLU A 538 -23.54 35.29 -12.90
N MET A 539 -23.81 34.14 -12.26
CA MET A 539 -25.07 33.42 -12.49
C MET A 539 -26.11 33.86 -11.47
N VAL A 540 -27.33 34.08 -11.95
CA VAL A 540 -28.48 34.41 -11.10
C VAL A 540 -29.31 33.15 -10.91
N HIS A 541 -29.52 32.77 -9.65
CA HIS A 541 -30.46 31.71 -9.31
C HIS A 541 -31.87 32.13 -9.74
N ARG A 542 -32.34 31.60 -10.88
CA ARG A 542 -33.59 32.02 -11.55
C ARG A 542 -34.83 32.03 -10.63
N PRO A 543 -34.98 31.10 -9.65
CA PRO A 543 -36.10 31.13 -8.70
C PRO A 543 -36.00 32.20 -7.59
N THR A 544 -34.81 32.58 -7.13
CA THR A 544 -34.66 33.49 -5.96
C THR A 544 -34.02 34.83 -6.30
N GLY A 545 -33.57 35.03 -7.54
CA GLY A 545 -32.83 36.22 -7.96
C GLY A 545 -31.46 36.38 -7.30
N ARG A 546 -31.00 35.40 -6.51
CA ARG A 546 -29.72 35.46 -5.79
C ARG A 546 -28.57 35.34 -6.79
N ARG A 547 -27.67 36.32 -6.78
CA ARG A 547 -26.42 36.26 -7.55
C ARG A 547 -25.46 35.31 -6.83
N VAL A 548 -25.00 34.28 -7.54
CA VAL A 548 -24.00 33.34 -7.03
C VAL A 548 -22.70 33.63 -7.75
N CYS A 549 -21.77 34.26 -7.04
CA CYS A 549 -20.48 34.68 -7.60
C CYS A 549 -19.47 33.52 -7.65
N ASN A 550 -19.63 32.52 -6.78
CA ASN A 550 -18.69 31.42 -6.61
C ASN A 550 -19.42 30.11 -6.87
N ILE A 551 -19.25 29.54 -8.07
CA ILE A 551 -19.91 28.29 -8.48
C ILE A 551 -18.82 27.28 -8.79
N ALA A 552 -18.93 26.12 -8.16
CA ALA A 552 -18.05 25.00 -8.45
C ALA A 552 -18.30 24.49 -9.88
N ARG A 553 -17.25 24.31 -10.66
CA ARG A 553 -17.33 23.99 -12.09
C ARG A 553 -16.81 22.58 -12.37
N GLN A 554 -17.50 21.87 -13.23
CA GLN A 554 -17.02 20.63 -13.85
C GLN A 554 -16.74 20.91 -15.32
N GLN A 555 -15.61 20.42 -15.82
CA GLN A 555 -15.27 20.41 -17.24
C GLN A 555 -14.91 19.01 -17.68
N VAL A 556 -15.22 18.71 -18.94
CA VAL A 556 -14.88 17.44 -19.58
C VAL A 556 -14.11 17.76 -20.83
N LEU A 557 -12.91 17.21 -20.94
CA LEU A 557 -12.06 17.31 -22.12
C LEU A 557 -11.94 15.93 -22.75
N ASN A 558 -12.03 15.89 -24.07
CA ASN A 558 -11.69 14.71 -24.85
C ASN A 558 -10.28 14.90 -25.40
N ILE A 559 -9.39 13.96 -25.11
CA ILE A 559 -8.01 13.97 -25.59
C ILE A 559 -7.98 13.17 -26.88
N ASP A 560 -7.62 13.83 -27.99
CA ASP A 560 -7.50 13.20 -29.30
C ASP A 560 -6.21 12.35 -29.39
N SER A 561 -6.23 11.20 -28.70
CA SER A 561 -5.19 10.19 -28.71
C SER A 561 -5.81 8.79 -28.66
N SER A 562 -5.24 7.84 -29.40
CA SER A 562 -5.54 6.41 -29.28
C SER A 562 -4.61 5.69 -28.30
N GLU A 563 -3.59 6.39 -27.79
CA GLU A 563 -2.60 5.84 -26.87
C GLU A 563 -3.11 5.90 -25.43
N GLU A 564 -2.66 4.94 -24.63
CA GLU A 564 -2.95 4.91 -23.20
C GLU A 564 -2.27 6.08 -22.47
N CYS A 565 -2.97 6.64 -21.49
CA CYS A 565 -2.43 7.59 -20.53
C CYS A 565 -1.39 6.87 -19.64
N LEU A 566 -0.11 7.25 -19.78
CA LEU A 566 1.01 6.68 -19.03
C LEU A 566 1.38 7.51 -17.80
N GLY A 567 1.06 8.79 -17.79
CA GLY A 567 1.31 9.64 -16.63
C GLY A 567 0.46 10.89 -16.62
N VAL A 568 0.18 11.39 -15.43
CA VAL A 568 -0.59 12.63 -15.22
C VAL A 568 0.06 13.43 -14.10
N LEU A 569 0.16 14.75 -14.30
CA LEU A 569 0.64 15.67 -13.28
C LEU A 569 -0.26 16.91 -13.20
N ALA A 570 -0.77 17.20 -12.01
CA ALA A 570 -1.49 18.43 -11.72
C ALA A 570 -0.57 19.43 -11.02
N THR A 571 -0.35 20.57 -11.66
CA THR A 571 0.29 21.76 -11.06
C THR A 571 -0.76 22.85 -10.84
N ASN A 572 -0.39 23.91 -10.14
CA ASN A 572 -1.30 25.03 -9.87
C ASN A 572 -1.85 25.68 -11.15
N SER A 573 -1.11 25.63 -12.27
CA SER A 573 -1.48 26.29 -13.53
C SER A 573 -1.80 25.30 -14.67
N PHE A 574 -1.07 24.19 -14.74
CA PHE A 574 -1.17 23.20 -15.81
C PHE A 574 -1.56 21.82 -15.30
N LEU A 575 -2.40 21.12 -16.07
CA LEU A 575 -2.59 19.68 -16.00
C LEU A 575 -1.87 19.05 -17.19
N LEU A 576 -0.92 18.17 -16.91
CA LEU A 576 -0.13 17.46 -17.91
C LEU A 576 -0.63 16.02 -18.03
N LEU A 577 -0.73 15.54 -19.26
CA LEU A 577 -1.05 14.14 -19.57
C LEU A 577 -0.04 13.60 -20.56
N LEU A 578 0.63 12.51 -20.19
CA LEU A 578 1.68 11.87 -20.96
C LEU A 578 1.17 10.57 -21.56
N THR A 579 1.37 10.39 -22.86
CA THR A 579 1.21 9.12 -23.58
C THR A 579 2.58 8.58 -23.99
N SER A 580 2.64 7.50 -24.77
CA SER A 580 3.92 6.95 -25.21
C SER A 580 4.68 7.93 -26.13
N SER A 581 3.97 8.66 -26.99
CA SER A 581 4.58 9.55 -27.99
C SER A 581 4.27 11.04 -27.82
N SER A 582 3.31 11.40 -26.97
CA SER A 582 2.81 12.78 -26.86
C SER A 582 2.69 13.24 -25.42
N LEU A 583 2.90 14.54 -25.20
CA LEU A 583 2.59 15.25 -23.96
C LEU A 583 1.50 16.28 -24.25
N PHE A 584 0.37 16.17 -23.54
CA PHE A 584 -0.71 17.14 -23.56
C PHE A 584 -0.56 18.07 -22.35
N SER A 585 -0.58 19.37 -22.59
CA SER A 585 -0.58 20.41 -21.56
C SER A 585 -1.89 21.18 -21.61
N ILE A 586 -2.62 21.14 -20.51
CA ILE A 586 -3.94 21.77 -20.36
C ILE A 586 -3.77 22.92 -19.37
N ARG A 587 -4.00 24.16 -19.81
CA ARG A 587 -3.94 25.32 -18.91
C ARG A 587 -5.26 25.43 -18.14
N VAL A 588 -5.24 25.03 -16.87
CA VAL A 588 -6.44 24.94 -16.02
C VAL A 588 -6.74 26.28 -15.35
N ASN A 589 -5.70 26.91 -14.79
CA ASN A 589 -5.80 28.23 -14.17
C ASN A 589 -5.05 29.25 -15.03
N SER A 590 -5.69 30.40 -15.21
CA SER A 590 -5.10 31.56 -15.89
C SER A 590 -4.79 32.58 -14.82
N ASP A 591 -3.57 32.56 -14.30
CA ASP A 591 -3.02 33.78 -13.69
C ASP A 591 -2.77 34.84 -14.77
#